data_AF-A0A3D4FYM9-F1
#
_entry.id   AF-A0A3D4FYM9-F1
#
_cell.length_a   1.000
_cell.length_b   1.000
_cell.length_c   1.000
_cell.angle_alpha   90.00
_cell.angle_beta   90.00
_cell.angle_gamma   90.00
#
_symmetry.space_group_name_H-M   'P 1'
#
loop_
_entity.id
_entity.type
_entity.pdbx_description
1 polymer ?
#
loop_
_entity_poly.entity_id
_entity_poly.type
_entity_poly.pdbx_seq_one_letter_code
_entity_poly.pdbx_strand_id
1 'polypeptide(L)'
;MAAAEGGMVFTTIVLLTGPLWGKIAWGTYWTWDPRLTSTLLLWFIYLGYFIVRGSTDNSERGRRFSAVVGIVGALDLPLIHLSVTWFRSLHPQPVVLKPEKPTLDPDMLMTLMTGLLAFTALFLGLIVFRYGLERSRWNLELRTRRTGAA
;
A
#
# COMPACT_ATOMS: atom_id res chain seq x y z
N MET A 1 -2.89 11.47 3.88
CA MET A 1 -2.17 11.72 2.62
C MET A 1 -0.84 10.98 2.61
N ALA A 2 0.05 11.21 3.58
CA ALA A 2 1.33 10.49 3.70
C ALA A 2 1.25 8.96 3.54
N ALA A 3 0.31 8.29 4.23
CA ALA A 3 0.17 6.83 4.13
C ALA A 3 -0.31 6.33 2.75
N ALA A 4 -1.20 7.08 2.09
CA ALA A 4 -1.71 6.73 0.77
C ALA A 4 -0.62 6.86 -0.31
N GLU A 5 0.28 7.84 -0.19
CA GLU A 5 1.44 7.99 -1.09
C GLU A 5 2.42 6.84 -0.94
N GLY A 6 2.73 6.46 0.30
CA GLY A 6 3.54 5.28 0.58
C GLY A 6 2.90 4.02 -0.01
N GLY A 7 1.61 3.81 0.24
CA GLY A 7 0.86 2.67 -0.29
C GLY A 7 0.88 2.60 -1.82
N MET A 8 0.67 3.73 -2.48
CA MET A 8 0.73 3.86 -3.93
C MET A 8 2.09 3.45 -4.50
N VAL A 9 3.19 3.95 -3.92
CA VAL A 9 4.56 3.64 -4.36
C VAL A 9 4.84 2.15 -4.20
N PHE A 10 4.57 1.59 -3.03
CA PHE A 10 4.85 0.18 -2.75
C PHE A 10 3.99 -0.75 -3.62
N THR A 11 2.71 -0.43 -3.79
CA THR A 11 1.82 -1.21 -4.66
C THR A 11 2.28 -1.15 -6.12
N THR A 12 2.74 0.02 -6.58
CA THR A 12 3.30 0.18 -7.94
C THR A 12 4.55 -0.68 -8.11
N ILE A 13 5.46 -0.68 -7.13
CA ILE A 13 6.66 -1.53 -7.16
C ILE A 13 6.23 -2.99 -7.26
N VAL A 14 5.33 -3.46 -6.40
CA VAL A 14 4.84 -4.85 -6.42
C VAL A 14 4.20 -5.22 -7.76
N LEU A 15 3.38 -4.35 -8.35
CA LEU A 15 2.75 -4.61 -9.64
C LEU A 15 3.72 -4.62 -10.83
N LEU A 16 4.90 -4.00 -10.69
CA LEU A 16 5.94 -4.04 -11.71
C LEU A 16 6.91 -5.21 -11.50
N THR A 17 7.43 -5.36 -10.28
CA THR A 17 8.45 -6.38 -9.97
C THR A 17 7.85 -7.78 -9.82
N GLY A 18 6.59 -7.88 -9.37
CA GLY A 18 5.88 -9.15 -9.21
C GLY A 18 5.76 -9.94 -10.51
N PRO A 19 5.21 -9.36 -11.59
CA PRO A 19 5.13 -10.02 -12.89
C PRO A 19 6.49 -10.46 -13.46
N LEU A 20 7.53 -9.65 -13.28
CA LEU A 20 8.88 -9.97 -13.72
C LEU A 20 9.41 -11.22 -13.01
N TRP A 21 9.22 -11.32 -11.70
CA TRP A 21 9.55 -12.51 -10.94
C TRP A 21 8.65 -13.70 -11.28
N GLY A 22 7.35 -13.49 -11.45
CA GLY A 22 6.37 -14.51 -11.83
C GLY A 22 6.72 -15.19 -13.16
N LYS A 23 7.28 -14.44 -14.11
CA LYS A 23 7.77 -15.03 -15.37
C LYS A 23 8.88 -16.05 -15.14
N ILE A 24 9.80 -15.76 -14.21
CA ILE A 24 10.93 -16.64 -13.88
C ILE A 24 10.43 -17.86 -13.08
N ALA A 25 9.56 -17.65 -12.09
CA ALA A 25 9.10 -18.70 -11.19
C ALA A 25 8.06 -19.64 -11.81
N TRP A 26 7.12 -19.10 -12.59
CA TRP A 26 5.92 -19.81 -13.07
C TRP A 26 5.70 -19.74 -14.58
N GLY A 27 6.61 -19.10 -15.33
CA GLY A 27 6.54 -19.03 -16.79
C GLY A 27 5.54 -18.02 -17.37
N THR A 28 4.80 -17.30 -16.53
CA THR A 28 3.82 -16.26 -16.94
C THR A 28 4.01 -14.96 -16.16
N TYR A 29 3.81 -13.81 -16.83
CA TYR A 29 3.90 -12.50 -16.18
C TYR A 29 2.67 -12.20 -15.31
N TRP A 30 1.48 -12.63 -15.74
CA TRP A 30 0.24 -12.28 -15.06
C TRP A 30 -0.80 -13.37 -15.22
N THR A 31 -1.57 -13.56 -14.17
CA THR A 31 -2.80 -14.32 -14.17
C THR A 31 -3.92 -13.47 -13.61
N TRP A 32 -5.11 -13.61 -14.17
CA TRP A 32 -6.31 -12.92 -13.69
C TRP A 32 -6.92 -13.62 -12.48
N ASP A 33 -6.08 -14.06 -11.55
CA ASP A 33 -6.57 -14.66 -10.32
C ASP A 33 -7.06 -13.56 -9.36
N PRO A 34 -7.94 -13.91 -8.39
CA PRO A 34 -8.56 -12.92 -7.52
C PRO A 34 -7.57 -12.14 -6.66
N ARG A 35 -6.41 -12.71 -6.31
CA ARG A 35 -5.38 -12.02 -5.49
C ARG A 35 -4.69 -10.92 -6.29
N LEU A 36 -4.22 -11.26 -7.48
CA LEU A 36 -3.56 -10.30 -8.36
C LEU A 36 -4.54 -9.21 -8.83
N THR A 37 -5.76 -9.60 -9.17
CA THR A 37 -6.79 -8.66 -9.65
C THR A 37 -7.25 -7.70 -8.56
N SER A 38 -7.45 -8.17 -7.32
CA SER A 38 -7.77 -7.27 -6.19
C SER A 38 -6.59 -6.37 -5.82
N THR A 39 -5.35 -6.85 -5.89
CA THR A 39 -4.17 -5.98 -5.70
C THR A 39 -4.08 -4.88 -6.77
N LEU A 40 -4.43 -5.18 -8.03
CA LEU A 40 -4.55 -4.17 -9.09
C LEU A 40 -5.71 -3.20 -8.82
N LEU A 41 -6.84 -3.68 -8.31
CA LEU A 41 -7.95 -2.84 -7.89
C LEU A 41 -7.54 -1.87 -6.76
N LEU A 42 -6.81 -2.33 -5.76
CA LEU A 42 -6.24 -1.50 -4.71
C LEU A 42 -5.38 -0.35 -5.27
N TRP A 43 -4.59 -0.63 -6.31
CA TRP A 43 -3.79 0.38 -7.00
C TRP A 43 -4.67 1.45 -7.67
N PHE A 44 -5.76 1.05 -8.34
CA PHE A 44 -6.73 2.00 -8.86
C PHE A 44 -7.47 2.79 -7.78
N ILE A 45 -7.75 2.17 -6.62
CA ILE A 45 -8.34 2.88 -5.47
C ILE A 45 -7.38 3.96 -4.95
N TYR A 46 -6.07 3.68 -4.88
CA TYR A 46 -5.08 4.71 -4.53
C TYR A 46 -5.05 5.84 -5.56
N LEU A 47 -5.10 5.55 -6.87
CA LEU A 47 -5.22 6.59 -7.89
C LEU A 47 -6.49 7.43 -7.71
N GLY A 48 -7.63 6.77 -7.49
CA GLY A 48 -8.91 7.42 -7.22
C GLY A 48 -8.84 8.34 -5.99
N TYR A 49 -8.15 7.91 -4.93
CA TYR A 49 -7.90 8.74 -3.74
C TYR A 49 -7.20 10.05 -4.10
N PHE A 50 -6.15 10.00 -4.94
CA PHE A 50 -5.41 11.21 -5.36
C PHE A 50 -6.22 12.10 -6.30
N ILE A 51 -6.95 11.51 -7.24
CA ILE A 51 -7.83 12.26 -8.15
C ILE A 51 -8.86 13.04 -7.34
N VAL A 52 -9.59 12.37 -6.44
CA VAL A 52 -10.61 13.01 -5.58
C VAL A 52 -10.00 14.08 -4.68
N ARG A 53 -8.81 13.81 -4.13
CA ARG A 53 -8.10 14.76 -3.27
C ARG A 53 -7.64 16.01 -4.03
N GLY A 54 -7.28 15.87 -5.31
CA GLY A 54 -6.79 16.96 -6.16
C GLY A 54 -7.88 17.70 -6.95
N SER A 55 -9.03 17.08 -7.21
CA SER A 55 -10.08 17.64 -8.07
C SER A 55 -11.12 18.50 -7.33
N THR A 56 -11.04 18.58 -6.00
CA THR A 56 -12.04 19.30 -5.20
C THR A 56 -11.54 20.70 -4.82
N ASP A 57 -12.23 21.75 -5.27
CA ASP A 57 -11.88 23.15 -4.96
C ASP A 57 -11.93 23.46 -3.46
N ASN A 58 -12.87 22.84 -2.74
CA ASN A 58 -12.96 22.94 -1.30
C ASN A 58 -12.10 21.87 -0.62
N SER A 59 -11.00 22.31 -0.02
CA SER A 59 -10.04 21.44 0.70
C SER A 59 -10.69 20.54 1.75
N GLU A 60 -11.69 21.04 2.49
CA GLU A 60 -12.39 20.25 3.52
C GLU A 60 -13.27 19.15 2.90
N ARG A 61 -13.98 19.45 1.81
CA ARG A 61 -14.75 18.44 1.08
C ARG A 61 -13.83 17.39 0.46
N GLY A 62 -12.73 17.81 -0.16
CA GLY A 62 -11.72 16.91 -0.73
C GLY A 62 -11.13 15.96 0.33
N ARG A 63 -10.89 16.45 1.56
CA ARG A 63 -10.47 15.61 2.70
C ARG A 63 -11.51 14.55 3.05
N ARG A 64 -12.79 14.91 3.11
CA ARG A 64 -13.87 13.97 3.46
C ARG A 64 -14.09 12.91 2.39
N PHE A 65 -14.16 13.31 1.12
CA PHE A 65 -14.36 12.35 0.03
C PHE A 65 -13.16 11.42 -0.15
N SER A 66 -11.93 11.95 -0.05
CA SER A 66 -10.73 11.08 -0.06
C SER A 66 -10.67 10.13 1.14
N ALA A 67 -11.18 10.51 2.31
CA ALA A 67 -11.29 9.59 3.45
C ALA A 67 -12.24 8.41 3.16
N VAL A 68 -13.38 8.66 2.50
CA VAL A 68 -14.30 7.59 2.09
C VAL A 68 -13.61 6.61 1.13
N VAL A 69 -12.91 7.12 0.11
CA VAL A 69 -12.13 6.27 -0.81
C VAL A 69 -11.07 5.45 -0.07
N GLY A 70 -10.39 6.07 0.91
CA GLY A 70 -9.41 5.38 1.76
C GLY A 70 -10.03 4.25 2.58
N ILE A 71 -11.23 4.45 3.13
CA ILE A 71 -11.96 3.40 3.86
C ILE A 71 -12.32 2.24 2.92
N VAL A 72 -12.81 2.53 1.71
CA VAL A 72 -13.10 1.51 0.70
C VAL A 72 -11.84 0.70 0.36
N GLY A 73 -10.69 1.36 0.17
CA GLY A 73 -9.41 0.69 -0.03
C GLY A 73 -8.98 -0.18 1.16
N ALA A 74 -9.24 0.26 2.39
CA ALA A 74 -8.94 -0.53 3.57
C ALA A 74 -9.78 -1.81 3.66
N LEU A 75 -11.03 -1.80 3.14
CA LEU A 75 -11.88 -2.98 3.04
C LEU A 75 -11.43 -3.97 1.95
N ASP A 76 -10.66 -3.51 0.98
CA ASP A 76 -10.09 -4.39 -0.06
C ASP A 76 -8.92 -5.24 0.48
N LEU A 77 -8.18 -4.74 1.48
CA LEU A 77 -7.08 -5.49 2.11
C LEU A 77 -7.48 -6.87 2.66
N PRO A 78 -8.55 -7.02 3.47
CA PRO A 78 -8.99 -8.34 3.91
C PRO A 78 -9.50 -9.20 2.73
N LEU A 79 -10.08 -8.61 1.68
CA LEU A 79 -10.48 -9.36 0.48
C LEU A 79 -9.26 -9.94 -0.24
N ILE A 80 -8.20 -9.15 -0.44
CA ILE A 80 -6.92 -9.62 -0.98
C ILE A 80 -6.37 -10.77 -0.14
N HIS A 81 -6.38 -10.63 1.20
CA HIS A 81 -5.88 -11.68 2.08
C HIS A 81 -6.71 -12.98 1.99
N LEU A 82 -8.04 -12.87 2.08
CA LEU A 82 -8.93 -14.03 2.03
C LEU A 82 -8.94 -14.70 0.65
N SER A 83 -8.65 -13.96 -0.42
CA SER A 83 -8.51 -14.52 -1.77
C SER A 83 -7.47 -15.65 -1.86
N VAL A 84 -6.46 -15.63 -0.98
CA VAL A 84 -5.43 -16.67 -0.87
C VAL A 84 -6.03 -18.03 -0.57
N THR A 85 -7.02 -18.07 0.32
CA THR A 85 -7.64 -19.31 0.82
C THR A 85 -8.93 -19.67 0.08
N TRP A 86 -9.66 -18.68 -0.42
CA TRP A 86 -10.94 -18.90 -1.10
C TRP A 86 -10.80 -19.45 -2.52
N PHE A 87 -9.70 -19.11 -3.20
CA PHE A 87 -9.51 -19.48 -4.60
C PHE A 87 -8.23 -20.28 -4.79
N ARG A 88 -8.31 -21.29 -5.66
CA ARG A 88 -7.13 -22.00 -6.14
C ARG A 88 -6.49 -21.16 -7.25
N SER A 89 -5.20 -20.88 -7.11
CA SER A 89 -4.40 -20.18 -8.12
C SER A 89 -3.01 -20.82 -8.21
N LEU A 90 -2.16 -20.27 -9.09
CA LEU A 90 -0.75 -20.67 -9.18
C LEU A 90 0.05 -20.34 -7.90
N HIS A 91 -0.49 -19.47 -7.05
CA HIS A 91 0.18 -19.06 -5.82
C HIS A 91 0.02 -20.14 -4.74
N PRO A 92 1.08 -20.39 -3.95
CA PRO A 92 1.01 -21.32 -2.84
C PRO A 92 0.02 -20.86 -1.76
N GLN A 93 -0.50 -21.85 -1.02
CA GLN A 93 -1.30 -21.65 0.18
C GLN A 93 -0.44 -21.08 1.34
N PRO A 94 -1.05 -20.54 2.40
CA PRO A 94 -0.31 -19.96 3.51
C PRO A 94 0.64 -20.98 4.17
N VAL A 95 1.91 -20.60 4.31
CA VAL A 95 2.98 -21.45 4.87
C VAL A 95 3.51 -20.97 6.22
N VAL A 96 3.20 -19.71 6.59
CA VAL A 96 3.62 -19.09 7.86
C VAL A 96 2.42 -18.84 8.76
N LEU A 97 1.46 -18.03 8.31
CA LEU A 97 0.23 -17.73 9.04
C LEU A 97 -0.80 -18.83 8.78
N LYS A 98 -0.69 -19.93 9.52
CA LYS A 98 -1.64 -21.05 9.50
C LYS A 98 -1.82 -21.64 10.92
N PRO A 99 -2.87 -22.44 11.20
CA PRO A 99 -3.11 -22.99 12.53
C PRO A 99 -2.00 -23.93 13.03
N GLU A 100 -1.32 -24.59 12.11
CA GLU A 100 -0.18 -25.47 12.37
C GLU A 100 1.13 -24.68 12.44
N LYS A 101 2.21 -25.35 12.85
CA LYS A 101 3.56 -24.76 12.80
C LYS A 101 3.94 -24.37 11.35
N PRO A 102 4.70 -23.28 11.15
CA PRO A 102 5.22 -22.90 9.85
C PRO A 102 5.97 -24.06 9.18
N THR A 103 5.72 -24.26 7.89
CA THR A 103 6.37 -25.33 7.09
C THR A 103 7.59 -24.85 6.32
N LEU A 104 7.99 -23.58 6.51
CA LEU A 104 9.20 -23.02 5.90
C LEU A 104 10.44 -23.55 6.62
N ASP A 105 11.50 -23.76 5.85
CA ASP A 105 12.85 -23.95 6.39
C ASP A 105 13.23 -22.76 7.30
N PRO A 106 13.89 -22.99 8.45
CA PRO A 106 14.26 -21.92 9.37
C PRO A 106 15.04 -20.76 8.73
N ASP A 107 15.94 -21.04 7.78
CA ASP A 107 16.76 -20.00 7.13
C ASP A 107 15.93 -19.14 6.19
N MET A 108 14.98 -19.74 5.49
CA MET A 108 13.99 -19.02 4.69
C MET A 108 13.07 -18.17 5.57
N LEU A 109 12.66 -18.69 6.73
CA LEU A 109 11.81 -17.97 7.66
C LEU A 109 12.53 -16.74 8.23
N MET A 110 13.80 -16.88 8.62
CA MET A 110 14.61 -15.76 9.09
C MET A 110 14.79 -14.68 8.01
N THR A 111 15.04 -15.10 6.77
CA THR A 111 15.12 -14.18 5.61
C THR A 111 13.82 -13.43 5.41
N LEU A 112 12.67 -14.13 5.45
CA LEU A 112 11.34 -13.52 5.32
C LEU A 112 11.06 -12.53 6.43
N MET A 113 11.33 -12.88 7.70
CA MET A 113 11.05 -12.02 8.85
C MET A 113 11.94 -10.78 8.86
N THR A 114 13.21 -10.93 8.49
CA THR A 114 14.14 -9.80 8.36
C THR A 114 13.69 -8.85 7.25
N GLY A 115 13.29 -9.39 6.10
CA GLY A 115 12.74 -8.61 5.00
C GLY A 115 11.44 -7.88 5.39
N LEU A 116 10.51 -8.59 6.04
CA LEU A 116 9.25 -8.02 6.52
C LEU A 116 9.51 -6.86 7.50
N LEU A 117 10.41 -7.04 8.45
CA LEU A 117 10.78 -6.00 9.40
C LEU A 117 11.43 -4.80 8.70
N ALA A 118 12.38 -5.04 7.80
CA ALA A 118 13.07 -3.98 7.05
C ALA A 118 12.10 -3.15 6.19
N PHE A 119 11.22 -3.80 5.42
CA PHE A 119 10.24 -3.09 4.59
C PHE A 119 9.18 -2.37 5.43
N THR A 120 8.78 -2.93 6.58
CA THR A 120 7.86 -2.25 7.51
C THR A 120 8.52 -1.02 8.13
N ALA A 121 9.76 -1.13 8.59
CA ALA A 121 10.51 0.00 9.13
C ALA A 121 10.73 1.09 8.07
N LEU A 122 11.06 0.70 6.83
CA LEU A 122 11.19 1.62 5.71
C LEU A 122 9.87 2.36 5.44
N PHE A 123 8.74 1.64 5.37
CA PHE A 123 7.43 2.23 5.14
C PHE A 123 7.04 3.23 6.23
N LEU A 124 7.20 2.85 7.51
CA LEU A 124 6.94 3.74 8.63
C LEU A 124 7.86 4.96 8.62
N GLY A 125 9.15 4.77 8.34
CA GLY A 125 10.12 5.85 8.21
C GLY A 125 9.72 6.86 7.13
N LEU A 126 9.28 6.38 5.96
CA LEU A 126 8.81 7.24 4.86
C LEU A 126 7.53 7.99 5.24
N ILE A 127 6.58 7.36 5.95
CA ILE A 127 5.38 8.04 6.44
C ILE A 127 5.73 9.15 7.42
N VAL A 128 6.58 8.86 8.41
CA VAL A 128 7.01 9.84 9.42
C VAL A 128 7.72 11.00 8.74
N PHE A 129 8.60 10.72 7.77
CA PHE A 129 9.30 11.74 7.00
C PHE A 129 8.33 12.63 6.20
N ARG A 130 7.39 12.04 5.44
CA ARG A 130 6.39 12.79 4.67
C ARG A 130 5.48 13.64 5.57
N TYR A 131 5.05 13.09 6.70
CA TYR A 131 4.28 13.83 7.69
C TYR A 131 5.07 15.02 8.27
N GLY A 132 6.35 14.82 8.58
CA GLY A 132 7.25 15.88 9.03
C GLY A 132 7.43 17.01 8.00
N LEU A 133 7.53 16.67 6.72
CA LEU A 133 7.58 17.63 5.62
C LEU A 133 6.29 18.46 5.52
N GLU A 134 5.12 17.82 5.56
CA GLU A 134 3.83 18.52 5.52
C GLU A 134 3.68 19.47 6.72
N ARG A 135 4.03 19.00 7.93
CA ARG A 135 4.00 19.81 9.14
C ARG A 135 4.93 21.02 9.06
N SER A 136 6.10 20.86 8.45
CA SER A 136 7.06 21.95 8.26
C SER A 136 6.53 22.99 7.27
N ARG A 137 5.94 22.57 6.15
CA ARG A 137 5.28 23.48 5.19
C ARG A 137 4.15 24.27 5.82
N TRP A 138 3.29 23.60 6.60
CA TRP A 138 2.21 24.25 7.33
C TRP A 138 2.72 25.33 8.29
N ASN A 139 3.78 25.04 9.04
CA ASN A 139 4.38 26.02 9.96
C ASN A 139 4.95 27.25 9.23
N LEU A 140 5.54 27.06 8.03
CA LEU A 140 6.03 28.16 7.21
C LEU A 140 4.88 29.04 6.69
N GLU A 141 3.81 28.44 6.18
CA GLU A 141 2.62 29.18 5.72
C GLU A 141 2.00 30.03 6.84
N LEU A 142 1.93 29.48 8.06
CA LEU A 142 1.45 30.23 9.24
C LEU A 142 2.34 31.42 9.58
N ARG A 143 3.66 31.29 9.45
CA ARG A 143 4.61 32.39 9.70
C ARG A 143 4.50 33.47 8.64
N THR A 144 4.46 33.10 7.36
CA THR A 144 4.31 34.05 6.25
C THR A 144 3.01 34.84 6.37
N ARG A 145 1.90 34.20 6.76
CA ARG A 145 0.62 34.89 7.00
C ARG A 145 0.68 35.88 8.16
N ARG A 146 1.46 35.60 9.21
CA ARG A 146 1.65 36.51 10.34
C ARG A 146 2.52 37.71 9.98
N THR A 147 3.58 37.51 9.20
CA THR A 147 4.50 38.58 8.80
C THR A 147 3.96 39.45 7.66
N GLY A 148 3.12 38.91 6.77
CA GLY A 148 2.48 39.68 5.69
C GLY A 148 1.19 40.41 6.10
N ALA A 149 0.73 40.24 7.34
CA ALA A 149 -0.41 40.96 7.91
C ALA A 149 0.01 42.14 8.81
N ALA A 150 1.32 42.37 8.96
CA ALA A 150 1.93 43.52 9.63
C ALA A 150 2.50 44.47 8.58
#